data_AF-A0A353B2A3-F1
#
_entry.id   AF-A0A353B2A3-F1
#
_cell.length_a   1.000
_cell.length_b   1.000
_cell.length_c   1.000
_cell.angle_alpha   90.00
_cell.angle_beta   90.00
_cell.angle_gamma   90.00
#
_symmetry.space_group_name_H-M   'P 1'
#
loop_
_entity.id
_entity.type
_entity.pdbx_description
1 polymer ?
#
loop_
_entity_poly.entity_id
_entity_poly.type
_entity_poly.pdbx_seq_one_letter_code
_entity_poly.pdbx_strand_id
1 'polypeptide(L)'
;MNKSDTSSNQTSLRGRYLWAGLASIPVLAIVAYMFVPHALADILERPPYRKSYGHKTDKATDRNTADDPAVYSNRGEPLYVLPAFLMRPDLTPESERPRDPNNLLDRNGKLIDLKTAKPEDLAFDSNPYHVSEKWNEYWRKIHGMRFTHKDNPDDQSMALMLRYDQVHRISSGPTSFFPPPYQPPVDRGDHLYSKLLGKIPAYKRPQYDGFAYMAFNTLEELQISFGQGKFPAKIVPEEQIMFRSVPHLIAKEYIIVPNRGPRGAVMLIKIHRLKDGVDKEMWQKHWRTQHADLVLAQTATHRFVTRYAQLHNVGPDKEGELFWHPVGKDMDGITVMEFANMSAVEDFLMSPGYKKIEADEGQHLDLEKSVYWTAINHNIIDKIAVEIPTKRD
;
A
#
# COMPACT_ATOMS: atom_id res chain seq x y z
N MET A 1 24.80 46.60 -37.37
CA MET A 1 25.82 47.55 -37.87
C MET A 1 25.63 48.87 -37.14
N ASN A 2 26.72 49.35 -36.51
CA ASN A 2 26.98 50.66 -35.85
C ASN A 2 26.07 51.07 -34.68
N LYS A 3 26.46 51.05 -33.38
CA LYS A 3 27.60 51.61 -32.60
C LYS A 3 27.71 53.14 -32.58
N SER A 4 27.46 53.74 -31.41
CA SER A 4 28.35 54.67 -30.63
C SER A 4 27.52 55.28 -29.47
N ASP A 5 27.68 54.87 -28.20
CA ASP A 5 28.70 55.25 -27.18
C ASP A 5 28.89 56.77 -26.98
N THR A 6 28.67 57.26 -25.74
CA THR A 6 29.70 57.72 -24.78
C THR A 6 29.08 58.38 -23.51
N SER A 7 29.38 57.84 -22.31
CA SER A 7 30.18 58.45 -21.21
C SER A 7 29.45 59.50 -20.33
N SER A 8 29.65 59.70 -19.02
CA SER A 8 30.43 59.09 -17.92
C SER A 8 30.26 59.99 -16.67
N ASN A 9 30.74 59.53 -15.50
CA ASN A 9 31.06 60.22 -14.22
C ASN A 9 30.02 60.11 -13.10
N GLN A 10 30.27 59.40 -11.98
CA GLN A 10 31.34 59.41 -10.94
C GLN A 10 31.01 60.33 -9.75
N THR A 11 30.92 59.71 -8.56
CA THR A 11 31.41 60.09 -7.20
C THR A 11 30.75 59.11 -6.21
N SER A 12 31.38 58.14 -5.51
CA SER A 12 32.52 58.08 -4.57
C SER A 12 32.23 58.56 -3.14
N LEU A 13 32.43 57.66 -2.15
CA LEU A 13 32.95 57.80 -0.75
C LEU A 13 32.17 56.86 0.20
N ARG A 14 32.73 55.72 0.67
CA ARG A 14 33.73 55.47 1.74
C ARG A 14 33.22 55.60 3.18
N GLY A 15 33.37 54.50 3.94
CA GLY A 15 33.40 54.42 5.42
C GLY A 15 32.84 53.07 5.91
N ARG A 16 33.59 51.96 5.95
CA ARG A 16 34.46 51.46 7.05
C ARG A 16 33.86 51.60 8.46
N TYR A 17 33.43 50.47 9.04
CA TYR A 17 33.77 50.07 10.42
C TYR A 17 33.95 48.54 10.50
N LEU A 18 35.14 48.13 10.95
CA LEU A 18 35.41 46.83 11.56
C LEU A 18 34.83 46.82 12.98
N TRP A 19 34.34 45.68 13.47
CA TRP A 19 34.87 44.99 14.66
C TRP A 19 34.29 43.56 14.74
N ALA A 20 35.14 42.66 15.23
CA ALA A 20 35.00 41.21 15.27
C ALA A 20 34.30 40.71 16.55
N GLY A 21 33.85 39.45 16.53
CA GLY A 21 33.74 38.65 17.76
C GLY A 21 32.50 37.76 17.89
N LEU A 22 32.62 36.52 17.44
CA LEU A 22 32.19 35.29 18.14
C LEU A 22 30.83 35.27 18.85
N ALA A 23 29.81 34.70 18.20
CA ALA A 23 28.81 33.83 18.86
C ALA A 23 28.09 32.94 17.81
N SER A 24 28.42 31.65 17.86
CA SER A 24 27.48 30.51 17.69
C SER A 24 26.61 30.43 16.42
N ILE A 25 27.11 29.72 15.42
CA ILE A 25 26.30 28.97 14.43
C ILE A 25 26.26 27.51 14.92
N PRO A 26 25.08 26.91 15.13
CA PRO A 26 24.58 25.98 14.11
C PRO A 26 23.05 26.00 13.93
N VAL A 27 22.61 26.15 12.68
CA VAL A 27 21.35 25.59 12.19
C VAL A 27 21.72 24.27 11.53
N LEU A 28 21.69 23.20 12.32
CA LEU A 28 21.92 21.82 11.89
C LEU A 28 20.58 21.09 11.92
N ALA A 29 20.24 20.54 10.75
CA ALA A 29 19.19 19.60 10.43
C ALA A 29 18.45 18.94 11.61
N ILE A 30 17.14 19.19 11.70
CA ILE A 30 16.19 18.46 12.54
C ILE A 30 15.19 17.76 11.61
N VAL A 31 14.85 16.53 11.99
CA VAL A 31 14.01 15.51 11.32
C VAL A 31 14.70 14.70 10.22
N ALA A 32 15.65 13.87 10.65
CA ALA A 32 15.90 12.58 10.02
C ALA A 32 14.64 11.71 10.15
N TYR A 33 14.10 11.24 9.03
CA TYR A 33 13.37 9.97 9.02
C TYR A 33 14.28 8.91 9.64
N MET A 34 13.73 8.16 10.59
CA MET A 34 14.47 7.27 11.48
C MET A 34 15.42 6.33 10.73
N PHE A 35 16.66 6.30 11.23
CA PHE A 35 17.78 5.38 10.96
C PHE A 35 18.53 5.52 9.61
N VAL A 36 19.77 6.02 9.71
CA VAL A 36 20.88 5.82 8.75
C VAL A 36 21.92 4.89 9.44
N PRO A 37 22.60 4.00 8.70
CA PRO A 37 22.87 2.63 9.14
C PRO A 37 24.30 2.42 9.64
N HIS A 38 24.48 1.58 10.66
CA HIS A 38 25.75 0.91 10.98
C HIS A 38 25.47 -0.55 11.39
N ALA A 39 24.97 -1.37 10.46
CA ALA A 39 24.84 -2.82 10.65
C ALA A 39 24.64 -3.57 9.32
N LEU A 40 25.45 -3.29 8.30
CA LEU A 40 25.36 -3.97 6.99
C LEU A 40 26.70 -4.59 6.54
N ALA A 41 27.58 -4.96 7.48
CA ALA A 41 28.84 -5.63 7.18
C ALA A 41 28.87 -7.15 7.50
N ASP A 42 27.94 -7.69 8.30
CA ASP A 42 28.08 -9.06 8.82
C ASP A 42 27.10 -10.12 8.24
N ILE A 43 26.38 -9.82 7.15
CA ILE A 43 25.43 -10.78 6.55
C ILE A 43 26.00 -11.52 5.32
N LEU A 44 27.21 -11.22 4.86
CA LEU A 44 27.72 -11.71 3.55
C LEU A 44 28.82 -12.78 3.56
N GLU A 45 29.00 -13.55 4.63
CA GLU A 45 29.84 -14.77 4.56
C GLU A 45 29.08 -16.03 5.01
N ARG A 46 28.33 -16.64 4.08
CA ARG A 46 28.07 -18.10 4.14
C ARG A 46 28.21 -18.74 2.75
N PRO A 47 29.05 -19.78 2.59
CA PRO A 47 29.26 -20.50 1.33
C PRO A 47 28.07 -21.44 0.99
N PRO A 48 28.01 -22.00 -0.23
CA PRO A 48 26.80 -22.66 -0.73
C PRO A 48 26.58 -24.01 -0.06
N TYR A 49 25.41 -24.20 0.55
CA TYR A 49 25.02 -25.47 1.15
C TYR A 49 24.58 -26.46 0.05
N ARG A 50 25.38 -27.52 -0.19
CA ARG A 50 25.06 -28.63 -1.09
C ARG A 50 24.96 -29.95 -0.28
N LYS A 51 23.70 -30.41 -0.13
CA LYS A 51 23.16 -31.77 0.16
C LYS A 51 23.90 -32.74 1.10
N SER A 52 23.15 -33.24 2.09
CA SER A 52 22.84 -34.68 2.20
C SER A 52 21.57 -34.92 3.04
N TYR A 53 20.53 -35.52 2.44
CA TYR A 53 19.39 -36.04 3.16
C TYR A 53 19.80 -37.33 3.87
N GLY A 54 20.04 -37.25 5.18
CA GLY A 54 20.09 -38.40 6.07
C GLY A 54 18.80 -38.47 6.86
N HIS A 55 17.94 -39.43 6.54
CA HIS A 55 16.76 -39.76 7.34
C HIS A 55 17.20 -40.22 8.73
N LYS A 56 16.90 -39.42 9.76
CA LYS A 56 16.56 -39.91 11.09
C LYS A 56 15.32 -39.16 11.57
N THR A 57 14.25 -39.92 11.70
CA THR A 57 12.96 -39.49 12.22
C THR A 57 13.04 -39.41 13.74
N ASP A 58 13.29 -38.21 14.27
CA ASP A 58 12.95 -37.90 15.66
C ASP A 58 11.66 -37.10 15.67
N LYS A 59 10.67 -37.66 16.36
CA LYS A 59 9.33 -37.11 16.56
C LYS A 59 9.41 -35.85 17.41
N ALA A 60 9.57 -34.69 16.77
CA ALA A 60 9.13 -33.42 17.32
C ALA A 60 7.91 -32.98 16.50
N THR A 61 6.73 -33.39 16.96
CA THR A 61 5.49 -32.77 16.53
C THR A 61 5.41 -31.38 17.13
N ASP A 62 6.05 -30.39 16.47
CA ASP A 62 5.69 -28.98 16.63
C ASP A 62 4.31 -28.80 16.01
N ARG A 63 3.31 -29.24 16.77
CA ARG A 63 1.98 -28.67 16.63
C ARG A 63 2.12 -27.23 17.12
N ASN A 64 1.96 -26.28 16.21
CA ASN A 64 1.42 -24.97 16.53
C ASN A 64 0.09 -25.17 17.30
N THR A 65 0.17 -25.45 18.59
CA THR A 65 -0.93 -25.21 19.54
C THR A 65 -0.94 -23.69 19.70
N ALA A 66 -1.83 -22.93 19.04
CA ALA A 66 -3.24 -22.86 19.37
C ALA A 66 -3.47 -22.77 20.89
N ASP A 67 -2.63 -22.01 21.60
CA ASP A 67 -3.13 -21.22 22.72
C ASP A 67 -4.16 -20.26 22.11
N ASP A 68 -5.43 -20.49 22.41
CA ASP A 68 -6.58 -19.73 21.89
C ASP A 68 -6.35 -18.24 22.17
N PRO A 69 -5.95 -17.43 21.17
CA PRO A 69 -5.72 -16.02 21.41
C PRO A 69 -7.07 -15.41 21.73
N ALA A 70 -7.17 -14.73 22.88
CA ALA A 70 -8.38 -14.05 23.34
C ALA A 70 -9.13 -13.44 22.16
N VAL A 71 -10.24 -14.07 21.81
CA VAL A 71 -11.04 -13.71 20.64
C VAL A 71 -11.61 -12.32 20.89
N TYR A 72 -11.22 -11.36 20.05
CA TYR A 72 -11.67 -9.97 20.16
C TYR A 72 -13.13 -9.88 19.69
N SER A 73 -14.00 -9.49 20.62
CA SER A 73 -15.38 -9.16 20.33
C SER A 73 -15.46 -7.73 19.78
N ASN A 74 -15.79 -7.60 18.50
CA ASN A 74 -16.02 -6.29 17.89
C ASN A 74 -17.25 -5.64 18.54
N ARG A 75 -17.05 -4.48 19.16
CA ARG A 75 -18.10 -3.73 19.89
C ARG A 75 -18.87 -2.74 19.01
N GLY A 76 -18.63 -2.75 17.70
CA GLY A 76 -19.24 -1.82 16.76
C GLY A 76 -18.60 -0.43 16.78
N GLU A 77 -17.42 -0.32 17.38
CA GLU A 77 -16.57 0.87 17.36
C GLU A 77 -15.55 0.74 16.21
N PRO A 78 -15.12 1.86 15.60
CA PRO A 78 -14.17 1.80 14.50
C PRO A 78 -12.78 1.35 14.98
N LEU A 79 -12.16 0.43 14.25
CA LEU A 79 -10.77 0.02 14.48
C LEU A 79 -9.79 1.01 13.83
N TYR A 80 -8.57 1.06 14.34
CA TYR A 80 -7.45 1.70 13.65
C TYR A 80 -6.82 0.71 12.68
N VAL A 81 -6.62 1.14 11.45
CA VAL A 81 -6.02 0.32 10.40
C VAL A 81 -4.79 1.03 9.86
N LEU A 82 -3.71 0.28 9.65
CA LEU A 82 -2.58 0.68 8.82
C LEU A 82 -2.71 -0.01 7.46
N PRO A 83 -3.50 0.55 6.52
CA PRO A 83 -3.39 0.14 5.12
C PRO A 83 -2.01 0.51 4.57
N ALA A 84 -1.31 -0.47 4.01
CA ALA A 84 -0.05 -0.25 3.31
C ALA A 84 -0.13 -0.82 1.90
N PHE A 85 -0.02 0.04 0.89
CA PHE A 85 -0.01 -0.37 -0.50
C PHE A 85 1.40 -0.74 -0.92
N LEU A 86 1.54 -1.81 -1.68
CA LEU A 86 2.84 -2.38 -1.99
C LEU A 86 3.15 -2.27 -3.47
N MET A 87 4.33 -1.75 -3.78
CA MET A 87 4.90 -1.79 -5.11
C MET A 87 6.03 -2.80 -5.13
N ARG A 88 5.90 -3.83 -5.97
CA ARG A 88 6.98 -4.81 -6.15
C ARG A 88 8.23 -4.15 -6.76
N PRO A 89 9.42 -4.74 -6.61
CA PRO A 89 10.64 -4.16 -7.11
C PRO A 89 10.66 -4.26 -8.64
N ASP A 90 10.85 -3.13 -9.30
CA ASP A 90 11.02 -3.03 -10.75
C ASP A 90 11.78 -1.74 -11.12
N LEU A 91 12.23 -1.65 -12.37
CA LEU A 91 13.02 -0.53 -12.89
C LEU A 91 12.18 0.53 -13.61
N THR A 92 10.87 0.59 -13.32
CA THR A 92 10.03 1.64 -13.89
C THR A 92 10.56 3.03 -13.48
N PRO A 93 10.55 4.05 -14.36
CA PRO A 93 10.99 5.40 -13.99
C PRO A 93 10.24 5.98 -12.79
N GLU A 94 10.89 6.82 -11.99
CA GLU A 94 10.25 7.49 -10.83
C GLU A 94 9.10 8.43 -11.23
N SER A 95 9.14 8.97 -12.44
CA SER A 95 8.05 9.76 -13.03
C SER A 95 6.76 8.95 -13.25
N GLU A 96 6.86 7.63 -13.32
CA GLU A 96 5.73 6.73 -13.55
C GLU A 96 5.33 5.97 -12.27
N ARG A 97 6.31 5.53 -11.48
CA ARG A 97 6.09 4.85 -10.20
C ARG A 97 7.03 5.40 -9.13
N PRO A 98 6.52 5.92 -8.00
CA PRO A 98 7.38 6.46 -6.96
C PRO A 98 8.26 5.37 -6.34
N ARG A 99 9.33 5.79 -5.68
CA ARG A 99 10.26 4.94 -4.94
C ARG A 99 10.50 5.56 -3.58
N ASP A 100 10.52 4.74 -2.54
CA ASP A 100 10.89 5.23 -1.21
C ASP A 100 12.42 5.42 -1.16
N PRO A 101 12.95 6.48 -0.50
CA PRO A 101 14.35 6.90 -0.64
C PRO A 101 15.40 5.82 -0.37
N ASN A 102 15.09 4.85 0.49
CA ASN A 102 16.00 3.79 0.92
C ASN A 102 15.69 2.42 0.29
N ASN A 103 14.78 2.37 -0.67
CA ASN A 103 14.31 1.14 -1.29
C ASN A 103 14.98 0.88 -2.65
N LEU A 104 14.90 -0.38 -3.10
CA LEU A 104 15.58 -0.92 -4.28
C LEU A 104 17.10 -0.97 -4.12
N LEU A 105 17.53 -1.90 -3.27
CA LEU A 105 18.93 -2.23 -3.08
C LEU A 105 19.44 -3.24 -4.14
N ASP A 106 20.72 -3.14 -4.45
CA ASP A 106 21.48 -4.12 -5.21
C ASP A 106 21.97 -5.28 -4.35
N ARG A 107 22.62 -6.28 -4.96
CA ARG A 107 23.13 -7.47 -4.26
C ARG A 107 24.21 -7.17 -3.22
N ASN A 108 24.78 -5.97 -3.23
CA ASN A 108 25.76 -5.49 -2.25
C ASN A 108 25.11 -4.59 -1.19
N GLY A 109 23.78 -4.43 -1.20
CA GLY A 109 23.04 -3.58 -0.26
C GLY A 109 23.11 -2.09 -0.59
N LYS A 110 23.50 -1.71 -1.81
CA LYS A 110 23.57 -0.31 -2.24
C LYS A 110 22.32 0.10 -3.01
N LEU A 111 21.88 1.34 -2.83
CA LEU A 111 20.78 1.91 -3.64
C LEU A 111 21.10 1.89 -5.13
N ILE A 112 20.11 1.45 -5.92
CA ILE A 112 20.17 1.39 -7.37
C ILE A 112 19.90 2.77 -7.99
N ASP A 113 20.65 3.14 -9.03
CA ASP A 113 20.34 4.29 -9.88
C ASP A 113 19.43 3.85 -11.04
N LEU A 114 18.13 4.16 -10.94
CA LEU A 114 17.12 3.77 -11.92
C LEU A 114 17.37 4.28 -13.35
N LYS A 115 18.24 5.29 -13.55
CA LYS A 115 18.58 5.79 -14.89
C LYS A 115 19.52 4.86 -15.66
N THR A 116 20.34 4.10 -14.94
CA THR A 116 21.42 3.29 -15.50
C THR A 116 21.29 1.80 -15.18
N ALA A 117 20.44 1.46 -14.23
CA ALA A 117 20.22 0.11 -13.77
C ALA A 117 19.65 -0.83 -14.84
N LYS A 118 20.03 -2.09 -14.72
CA LYS A 118 19.52 -3.21 -15.48
C LYS A 118 18.84 -4.21 -14.54
N PRO A 119 17.96 -5.09 -15.05
CA PRO A 119 17.24 -6.04 -14.20
C PRO A 119 18.16 -6.86 -13.28
N GLU A 120 19.34 -7.25 -13.76
CA GLU A 120 20.39 -7.96 -13.00
C GLU A 120 20.90 -7.22 -11.74
N ASP A 121 20.72 -5.91 -11.67
CA ASP A 121 21.18 -5.10 -10.55
C ASP A 121 20.24 -5.23 -9.34
N LEU A 122 18.98 -5.63 -9.52
CA LEU A 122 18.01 -5.81 -8.42
C LEU A 122 18.43 -6.95 -7.49
N ALA A 123 18.45 -6.70 -6.18
CA ALA A 123 18.75 -7.73 -5.17
C ALA A 123 17.68 -8.84 -5.10
N PHE A 124 16.40 -8.48 -5.22
CA PHE A 124 15.30 -9.40 -4.96
C PHE A 124 15.15 -10.48 -6.04
N ASP A 125 14.92 -10.07 -7.28
CA ASP A 125 15.01 -10.91 -8.47
C ASP A 125 15.25 -10.06 -9.70
N SER A 126 16.09 -10.57 -10.58
CA SER A 126 16.44 -9.97 -11.85
C SER A 126 15.73 -10.60 -13.04
N ASN A 127 15.06 -11.74 -12.86
CA ASN A 127 14.44 -12.48 -13.94
C ASN A 127 13.04 -11.93 -14.26
N PRO A 128 12.87 -11.24 -15.41
CA PRO A 128 11.60 -10.62 -15.77
C PRO A 128 10.47 -11.62 -16.02
N TYR A 129 10.79 -12.90 -16.26
CA TYR A 129 9.80 -13.93 -16.57
C TYR A 129 9.03 -14.46 -15.36
N HIS A 130 9.59 -14.34 -14.14
CA HIS A 130 8.92 -14.83 -12.94
C HIS A 130 9.02 -13.92 -11.71
N VAL A 131 9.48 -12.67 -11.89
CA VAL A 131 9.60 -11.71 -10.79
C VAL A 131 8.27 -11.48 -10.06
N SER A 132 7.14 -11.57 -10.78
CA SER A 132 5.81 -11.44 -10.18
C SER A 132 5.50 -12.59 -9.24
N GLU A 133 5.72 -13.80 -9.73
CA GLU A 133 5.43 -15.05 -9.08
C GLU A 133 6.29 -15.17 -7.82
N LYS A 134 7.59 -14.91 -7.95
CA LYS A 134 8.48 -14.90 -6.78
C LYS A 134 8.13 -13.81 -5.77
N TRP A 135 7.78 -12.61 -6.22
CA TRP A 135 7.36 -11.56 -5.29
C TRP A 135 6.11 -11.97 -4.51
N ASN A 136 5.12 -12.56 -5.19
CA ASN A 136 3.92 -13.10 -4.56
C ASN A 136 4.27 -14.23 -3.55
N GLU A 137 5.10 -15.18 -3.96
CA GLU A 137 5.51 -16.28 -3.08
C GLU A 137 6.30 -15.78 -1.88
N TYR A 138 7.26 -14.88 -2.08
CA TYR A 138 8.07 -14.35 -1.00
C TYR A 138 7.21 -13.55 -0.03
N TRP A 139 6.39 -12.62 -0.54
CA TRP A 139 5.57 -11.78 0.32
C TRP A 139 4.64 -12.64 1.19
N ARG A 140 4.03 -13.68 0.60
CA ARG A 140 3.10 -14.56 1.30
C ARG A 140 3.76 -15.58 2.22
N LYS A 141 4.78 -16.29 1.72
CA LYS A 141 5.31 -17.51 2.33
C LYS A 141 6.55 -17.24 3.18
N ILE A 142 7.23 -16.10 2.97
CA ILE A 142 8.46 -15.74 3.70
C ILE A 142 8.21 -14.48 4.53
N HIS A 143 7.95 -13.34 3.89
CA HIS A 143 7.80 -12.06 4.58
C HIS A 143 6.65 -12.10 5.59
N GLY A 144 5.45 -12.55 5.18
CA GLY A 144 4.31 -12.66 6.10
C GLY A 144 4.59 -13.53 7.32
N MET A 145 5.34 -14.63 7.14
CA MET A 145 5.73 -15.51 8.24
C MET A 145 6.77 -14.86 9.15
N ARG A 146 7.79 -14.19 8.57
CA ARG A 146 8.82 -13.44 9.32
C ARG A 146 8.20 -12.29 10.12
N PHE A 147 7.22 -11.61 9.53
CA PHE A 147 6.48 -10.53 10.15
C PHE A 147 5.78 -11.02 11.44
N THR A 148 5.11 -12.17 11.38
CA THR A 148 4.41 -12.76 12.53
C THR A 148 5.29 -13.57 13.49
N HIS A 149 6.51 -13.93 13.09
CA HIS A 149 7.40 -14.74 13.90
C HIS A 149 7.89 -13.95 15.13
N LYS A 150 7.77 -14.54 16.32
CA LYS A 150 8.34 -13.96 17.55
C LYS A 150 9.85 -14.15 17.55
N ASP A 151 10.60 -13.06 17.62
CA ASP A 151 12.07 -13.12 17.58
C ASP A 151 12.68 -13.70 18.88
N ASN A 152 11.96 -13.54 19.99
CA ASN A 152 12.25 -14.13 21.29
C ASN A 152 10.93 -14.29 22.07
N PRO A 153 10.91 -15.01 23.21
CA PRO A 153 9.66 -15.27 23.95
C PRO A 153 8.89 -14.00 24.38
N ASP A 154 9.61 -12.90 24.60
CA ASP A 154 9.04 -11.63 25.06
C ASP A 154 8.62 -10.71 23.90
N ASP A 155 8.83 -11.10 22.65
CA ASP A 155 8.42 -10.33 21.47
C ASP A 155 6.87 -10.25 21.38
N GLN A 156 6.34 -9.08 21.76
CA GLN A 156 4.92 -8.74 21.67
C GLN A 156 4.58 -7.90 20.45
N SER A 157 5.52 -7.65 19.52
CA SER A 157 5.34 -6.70 18.41
C SER A 157 4.06 -6.95 17.60
N MET A 158 3.68 -8.22 17.39
CA MET A 158 2.46 -8.60 16.65
C MET A 158 1.33 -9.16 17.54
N ALA A 159 1.50 -9.12 18.87
CA ALA A 159 0.49 -9.62 19.81
C ALA A 159 -0.77 -8.74 19.81
N LEU A 160 -0.61 -7.43 19.61
CA LEU A 160 -1.69 -6.43 19.63
C LEU A 160 -2.48 -6.36 18.31
N MET A 161 -1.93 -6.88 17.22
CA MET A 161 -2.59 -6.86 15.91
C MET A 161 -3.80 -7.79 15.92
N LEU A 162 -4.98 -7.25 15.58
CA LEU A 162 -6.25 -7.98 15.55
C LEU A 162 -6.48 -8.68 14.22
N ARG A 163 -6.07 -8.05 13.11
CA ARG A 163 -6.21 -8.59 11.76
C ARG A 163 -4.98 -8.24 10.94
N TYR A 164 -4.50 -9.21 10.17
CA TYR A 164 -3.50 -9.01 9.13
C TYR A 164 -3.92 -9.75 7.88
N ASP A 165 -4.16 -9.00 6.80
CA ASP A 165 -4.34 -9.56 5.47
C ASP A 165 -3.23 -9.11 4.54
N GLN A 166 -2.79 -10.05 3.69
CA GLN A 166 -1.96 -9.77 2.52
C GLN A 166 -2.81 -9.94 1.28
N VAL A 167 -3.08 -8.83 0.60
CA VAL A 167 -4.00 -8.77 -0.53
C VAL A 167 -3.19 -8.59 -1.81
N HIS A 168 -3.15 -9.62 -2.64
CA HIS A 168 -2.31 -9.70 -3.84
C HIS A 168 -3.11 -9.36 -5.09
N ARG A 169 -2.73 -8.30 -5.81
CA ARG A 169 -3.41 -7.91 -7.05
C ARG A 169 -3.38 -9.05 -8.07
N ILE A 170 -4.52 -9.28 -8.72
CA ILE A 170 -4.62 -10.20 -9.84
C ILE A 170 -4.65 -9.39 -11.13
N SER A 171 -3.75 -9.70 -12.07
CA SER A 171 -3.64 -8.98 -13.35
C SER A 171 -4.84 -9.16 -14.26
N SER A 172 -5.54 -10.30 -14.17
CA SER A 172 -6.71 -10.63 -15.00
C SER A 172 -8.03 -10.12 -14.44
N GLY A 173 -8.05 -9.60 -13.22
CA GLY A 173 -9.27 -9.06 -12.64
C GLY A 173 -9.50 -7.59 -13.03
N PRO A 174 -10.73 -7.08 -12.86
CA PRO A 174 -11.11 -5.75 -13.31
C PRO A 174 -10.33 -4.66 -12.57
N THR A 175 -10.10 -3.56 -13.29
CA THR A 175 -9.46 -2.35 -12.75
C THR A 175 -10.17 -1.12 -13.30
N SER A 176 -9.98 0.04 -12.68
CA SER A 176 -10.54 1.30 -13.21
C SER A 176 -10.03 1.65 -14.62
N PHE A 177 -8.91 1.08 -15.05
CA PHE A 177 -8.35 1.29 -16.40
C PHE A 177 -8.91 0.35 -17.46
N PHE A 178 -9.48 -0.79 -17.05
CA PHE A 178 -10.08 -1.78 -17.94
C PHE A 178 -11.27 -2.44 -17.23
N PRO A 179 -12.37 -1.68 -17.02
CA PRO A 179 -13.56 -2.18 -16.33
C PRO A 179 -14.41 -3.07 -17.24
N PRO A 180 -15.24 -3.97 -16.69
CA PRO A 180 -16.25 -4.66 -17.47
C PRO A 180 -17.36 -3.68 -17.93
N PRO A 181 -18.08 -3.97 -19.03
CA PRO A 181 -17.97 -5.17 -19.86
C PRO A 181 -16.77 -5.13 -20.81
N TYR A 182 -16.05 -6.24 -20.92
CA TYR A 182 -14.93 -6.35 -21.86
C TYR A 182 -15.44 -6.48 -23.29
N GLN A 183 -14.79 -5.79 -24.22
CA GLN A 183 -15.16 -5.80 -25.63
C GLN A 183 -14.07 -6.47 -26.46
N PRO A 184 -14.43 -7.36 -27.42
CA PRO A 184 -13.46 -7.87 -28.37
C PRO A 184 -13.02 -6.76 -29.32
N PRO A 185 -11.76 -6.74 -29.78
CA PRO A 185 -11.34 -5.83 -30.84
C PRO A 185 -12.01 -6.24 -32.16
N VAL A 186 -12.83 -5.33 -32.70
CA VAL A 186 -13.58 -5.51 -33.96
C VAL A 186 -13.18 -4.50 -35.03
N ASP A 187 -13.43 -4.85 -36.29
CA ASP A 187 -13.27 -3.96 -37.43
C ASP A 187 -14.43 -2.95 -37.57
N ARG A 188 -14.42 -2.16 -38.64
CA ARG A 188 -15.46 -1.14 -38.88
C ARG A 188 -16.85 -1.73 -39.15
N GLY A 189 -16.94 -3.01 -39.46
CA GLY A 189 -18.19 -3.74 -39.70
C GLY A 189 -18.64 -4.57 -38.51
N ASP A 190 -18.06 -4.36 -37.31
CA ASP A 190 -18.37 -5.12 -36.09
C ASP A 190 -18.00 -6.62 -36.18
N HIS A 191 -17.05 -6.97 -37.04
CA HIS A 191 -16.51 -8.33 -37.14
C HIS A 191 -15.18 -8.45 -36.39
N LEU A 192 -14.90 -9.65 -35.85
CA LEU A 192 -13.60 -9.96 -35.27
C LEU A 192 -12.49 -9.80 -36.32
N TYR A 193 -11.39 -9.16 -35.93
CA TYR A 193 -10.21 -9.16 -36.79
C TYR A 193 -9.68 -10.57 -37.02
N SER A 194 -9.35 -10.90 -38.27
CA SER A 194 -8.66 -12.15 -38.60
C SER A 194 -7.23 -12.23 -38.05
N LYS A 195 -6.63 -11.07 -37.70
CA LYS A 195 -5.32 -10.95 -37.05
C LYS A 195 -5.36 -9.86 -35.97
N LEU A 196 -4.89 -10.18 -34.77
CA LEU A 196 -4.88 -9.26 -33.61
C LEU A 196 -3.62 -8.38 -33.52
N LEU A 197 -2.63 -8.57 -34.38
CA LEU A 197 -1.38 -7.81 -34.34
C LEU A 197 -1.67 -6.30 -34.50
N GLY A 198 -1.28 -5.52 -33.49
CA GLY A 198 -1.53 -4.07 -33.44
C GLY A 198 -2.98 -3.67 -33.13
N LYS A 199 -3.83 -4.60 -32.68
CA LYS A 199 -5.25 -4.36 -32.33
C LYS A 199 -5.54 -4.48 -30.83
N ILE A 200 -4.59 -5.03 -30.05
CA ILE A 200 -4.71 -5.18 -28.60
C ILE A 200 -4.36 -3.84 -27.95
N PRO A 201 -5.24 -3.27 -27.09
CA PRO A 201 -4.93 -2.06 -26.34
C PRO A 201 -3.68 -2.22 -25.47
N ALA A 202 -2.96 -1.11 -25.26
CA ALA A 202 -1.82 -1.11 -24.36
C ALA A 202 -2.27 -1.41 -22.92
N TYR A 203 -1.55 -2.29 -22.23
CA TYR A 203 -1.83 -2.62 -20.85
C TYR A 203 -1.56 -1.42 -19.93
N LYS A 204 -2.54 -1.04 -19.13
CA LYS A 204 -2.41 -0.02 -18.07
C LYS A 204 -2.34 -0.71 -16.72
N ARG A 205 -1.16 -0.68 -16.09
CA ARG A 205 -0.92 -1.29 -14.78
C ARG A 205 -1.39 -0.35 -13.66
N PRO A 206 -2.24 -0.81 -12.72
CA PRO A 206 -2.45 -0.09 -11.47
C PRO A 206 -1.13 0.16 -10.73
N GLN A 207 -1.06 1.28 -10.00
CA GLN A 207 0.17 1.69 -9.33
C GLN A 207 0.64 0.68 -8.28
N TYR A 208 -0.27 -0.06 -7.67
CA TYR A 208 0.02 -0.98 -6.56
C TYR A 208 -0.13 -2.43 -7.00
N ASP A 209 0.74 -3.30 -6.50
CA ASP A 209 0.73 -4.75 -6.75
C ASP A 209 0.16 -5.55 -5.58
N GLY A 210 0.05 -4.92 -4.41
CA GLY A 210 -0.61 -5.49 -3.25
C GLY A 210 -1.07 -4.45 -2.25
N PHE A 211 -1.71 -4.93 -1.20
CA PHE A 211 -2.27 -4.15 -0.10
C PHE A 211 -2.18 -4.99 1.18
N ALA A 212 -1.49 -4.48 2.18
CA ALA A 212 -1.51 -5.01 3.53
C ALA A 212 -2.60 -4.31 4.33
N TYR A 213 -3.45 -5.10 4.98
CA TYR A 213 -4.51 -4.62 5.85
C TYR A 213 -4.18 -5.03 7.28
N MET A 214 -3.85 -4.08 8.15
CA MET A 214 -3.39 -4.36 9.51
C MET A 214 -4.24 -3.58 10.51
N ALA A 215 -5.07 -4.27 11.30
CA ALA A 215 -6.02 -3.62 12.21
C ALA A 215 -5.66 -3.80 13.68
N PHE A 216 -5.98 -2.76 14.45
CA PHE A 216 -5.67 -2.57 15.87
C PHE A 216 -6.87 -1.96 16.59
N ASN A 217 -6.97 -2.19 17.89
CA ASN A 217 -8.03 -1.60 18.69
C ASN A 217 -7.76 -0.10 18.94
N THR A 218 -6.49 0.29 19.10
CA THR A 218 -6.10 1.69 19.32
C THR A 218 -4.94 2.13 18.43
N LEU A 219 -4.77 3.45 18.27
CA LEU A 219 -3.60 4.02 17.59
C LEU A 219 -2.30 3.74 18.35
N GLU A 220 -2.34 3.69 19.68
CA GLU A 220 -1.18 3.39 20.52
C GLU A 220 -0.68 1.96 20.28
N GLU A 221 -1.59 0.98 20.17
CA GLU A 221 -1.23 -0.40 19.83
C GLU A 221 -0.54 -0.50 18.46
N LEU A 222 -1.04 0.22 17.46
CA LEU A 222 -0.42 0.34 16.14
C LEU A 222 1.00 0.93 16.28
N GLN A 223 1.15 2.03 17.03
CA GLN A 223 2.46 2.64 17.29
C GLN A 223 3.43 1.68 17.97
N ILE A 224 2.99 0.90 18.94
CA ILE A 224 3.81 -0.12 19.62
C ILE A 224 4.27 -1.19 18.63
N SER A 225 3.37 -1.67 17.76
CA SER A 225 3.67 -2.74 16.80
C SER A 225 4.71 -2.37 15.74
N PHE A 226 4.75 -1.10 15.31
CA PHE A 226 5.62 -0.66 14.20
C PHE A 226 6.74 0.30 14.60
N GLY A 227 6.64 0.97 15.75
CA GLY A 227 7.56 2.05 16.11
C GLY A 227 8.91 1.58 16.64
N GLN A 228 9.03 0.32 17.10
CA GLN A 228 10.21 -0.16 17.82
C GLN A 228 10.51 -1.65 17.60
N GLY A 229 11.69 -2.08 18.06
CA GLY A 229 12.05 -3.50 18.18
C GLY A 229 12.27 -4.19 16.83
N LYS A 230 11.60 -5.35 16.65
CA LYS A 230 11.80 -6.24 15.50
C LYS A 230 11.48 -5.57 14.16
N PHE A 231 10.43 -4.76 14.10
CA PHE A 231 9.97 -4.18 12.82
C PHE A 231 11.05 -3.31 12.16
N PRO A 232 11.54 -2.22 12.78
CA PRO A 232 12.61 -1.40 12.18
C PRO A 232 13.93 -2.16 12.04
N ALA A 233 14.25 -3.11 12.93
CA ALA A 233 15.54 -3.80 12.92
C ALA A 233 15.63 -4.94 11.89
N LYS A 234 14.52 -5.61 11.57
CA LYS A 234 14.52 -6.86 10.77
C LYS A 234 13.54 -6.87 9.62
N ILE A 235 12.45 -6.11 9.70
CA ILE A 235 11.43 -6.05 8.64
C ILE A 235 11.75 -4.93 7.66
N VAL A 236 12.02 -3.71 8.13
CA VAL A 236 12.34 -2.57 7.25
C VAL A 236 13.53 -2.85 6.31
N PRO A 237 14.67 -3.43 6.76
CA PRO A 237 15.76 -3.76 5.84
C PRO A 237 15.37 -4.80 4.77
N GLU A 238 14.47 -5.71 5.08
CA GLU A 238 13.91 -6.67 4.13
C GLU A 238 12.99 -5.99 3.12
N GLU A 239 12.14 -5.08 3.58
CA GLU A 239 11.24 -4.26 2.75
C GLU A 239 12.02 -3.40 1.74
N GLN A 240 13.18 -2.86 2.12
CA GLN A 240 14.06 -2.10 1.22
C GLN A 240 14.56 -2.93 0.03
N ILE A 241 14.62 -4.25 0.18
CA ILE A 241 15.01 -5.18 -0.90
C ILE A 241 13.79 -5.56 -1.74
N MET A 242 12.68 -5.94 -1.11
CA MET A 242 11.54 -6.55 -1.79
C MET A 242 10.46 -5.59 -2.26
N PHE A 243 10.49 -4.32 -1.85
CA PHE A 243 9.52 -3.32 -2.28
C PHE A 243 10.21 -2.11 -2.89
N ARG A 244 9.59 -1.55 -3.93
CA ARG A 244 9.95 -0.25 -4.49
C ARG A 244 9.48 0.90 -3.60
N SER A 245 8.25 0.78 -3.10
CA SER A 245 7.61 1.77 -2.25
C SER A 245 6.49 1.08 -1.47
N VAL A 246 6.28 1.53 -0.22
CA VAL A 246 5.22 1.05 0.67
C VAL A 246 4.38 2.24 1.18
N PRO A 247 3.56 2.88 0.32
CA PRO A 247 2.71 3.97 0.78
C PRO A 247 1.69 3.49 1.81
N HIS A 248 1.69 4.13 2.96
CA HIS A 248 0.81 3.83 4.07
C HIS A 248 0.13 5.09 4.60
N LEU A 249 -0.95 4.88 5.34
CA LEU A 249 -1.67 5.93 6.08
C LEU A 249 -2.35 5.29 7.28
N ILE A 250 -2.76 6.09 8.26
CA ILE A 250 -3.61 5.63 9.36
C ILE A 250 -5.06 5.87 8.97
N ALA A 251 -5.89 4.84 9.10
CA ALA A 251 -7.31 4.96 8.85
C ALA A 251 -8.16 4.51 10.03
N LYS A 252 -9.37 5.07 10.14
CA LYS A 252 -10.45 4.46 10.92
C LYS A 252 -11.30 3.57 10.03
N GLU A 253 -11.54 2.33 10.45
CA GLU A 253 -12.42 1.40 9.75
C GLU A 253 -13.87 1.56 10.19
N TYR A 254 -14.76 1.71 9.21
CA TYR A 254 -16.19 1.58 9.39
C TYR A 254 -16.70 0.38 8.59
N ILE A 255 -17.15 -0.66 9.30
CA ILE A 255 -17.81 -1.82 8.72
C ILE A 255 -19.25 -1.44 8.35
N ILE A 256 -19.55 -1.41 7.06
CA ILE A 256 -20.89 -1.11 6.53
C ILE A 256 -21.65 -2.40 6.28
N VAL A 257 -21.02 -3.35 5.57
CA VAL A 257 -21.53 -4.72 5.41
C VAL A 257 -20.54 -5.64 6.14
N PRO A 258 -20.92 -6.25 7.28
CA PRO A 258 -20.04 -7.15 8.01
C PRO A 258 -19.92 -8.49 7.31
N ASN A 259 -18.75 -9.11 7.38
CA ASN A 259 -18.62 -10.49 6.91
C ASN A 259 -19.31 -11.44 7.90
N ARG A 260 -20.22 -12.29 7.39
CA ARG A 260 -20.98 -13.29 8.17
C ARG A 260 -20.52 -14.73 7.95
N GLY A 261 -19.52 -14.96 7.10
CA GLY A 261 -19.05 -16.29 6.71
C GLY A 261 -17.52 -16.39 6.70
N PRO A 262 -16.96 -17.42 6.03
CA PRO A 262 -15.52 -17.44 5.77
C PRO A 262 -15.13 -16.18 4.99
N ARG A 263 -13.97 -15.59 5.33
CA ARG A 263 -13.53 -14.33 4.73
C ARG A 263 -13.48 -14.40 3.20
N GLY A 264 -13.91 -13.33 2.54
CA GLY A 264 -14.00 -13.31 1.09
C GLY A 264 -12.61 -13.42 0.46
N ALA A 265 -12.44 -14.41 -0.42
CA ALA A 265 -11.17 -14.66 -1.08
C ALA A 265 -10.82 -13.61 -2.14
N VAL A 266 -11.82 -12.91 -2.68
CA VAL A 266 -11.64 -11.87 -3.70
C VAL A 266 -11.99 -10.50 -3.12
N MET A 267 -11.12 -9.52 -3.31
CA MET A 267 -11.31 -8.15 -2.85
C MET A 267 -11.29 -7.17 -4.00
N LEU A 268 -12.15 -6.16 -3.94
CA LEU A 268 -12.07 -4.92 -4.71
C LEU A 268 -11.57 -3.82 -3.78
N ILE A 269 -10.42 -3.25 -4.11
CA ILE A 269 -9.83 -2.14 -3.36
C ILE A 269 -9.93 -0.90 -4.22
N LYS A 270 -10.56 0.16 -3.69
CA LYS A 270 -10.59 1.48 -4.33
C LYS A 270 -9.89 2.51 -3.45
N ILE A 271 -9.02 3.30 -4.05
CA ILE A 271 -8.39 4.46 -3.42
C ILE A 271 -9.17 5.69 -3.84
N HIS A 272 -9.59 6.49 -2.87
CA HIS A 272 -10.35 7.72 -3.11
C HIS A 272 -9.43 8.92 -2.99
N ARG A 273 -9.54 9.82 -3.97
CA ARG A 273 -8.83 11.09 -4.06
C ARG A 273 -9.86 12.19 -4.27
N LEU A 274 -9.91 13.16 -3.36
CA LEU A 274 -10.82 14.28 -3.45
C LEU A 274 -10.46 15.19 -4.64
N LYS A 275 -11.47 15.82 -5.22
CA LYS A 275 -11.25 16.97 -6.11
C LYS A 275 -10.69 18.14 -5.31
N ASP A 276 -9.94 19.00 -5.99
CA ASP A 276 -9.42 20.23 -5.40
C ASP A 276 -10.56 21.08 -4.81
N GLY A 277 -10.37 21.55 -3.58
CA GLY A 277 -11.34 22.40 -2.87
C GLY A 277 -12.49 21.67 -2.18
N VAL A 278 -12.57 20.34 -2.27
CA VAL A 278 -13.53 19.56 -1.47
C VAL A 278 -13.03 19.44 -0.03
N ASP A 279 -13.91 19.71 0.92
CA ASP A 279 -13.61 19.55 2.35
C ASP A 279 -13.60 18.07 2.75
N LYS A 280 -12.46 17.61 3.28
CA LYS A 280 -12.23 16.20 3.65
C LYS A 280 -13.16 15.73 4.75
N GLU A 281 -13.42 16.54 5.77
CA GLU A 281 -14.26 16.13 6.91
C GLU A 281 -15.73 16.01 6.48
N MET A 282 -16.21 16.97 5.69
CA MET A 282 -17.54 16.95 5.09
C MET A 282 -17.70 15.73 4.18
N TRP A 283 -16.74 15.45 3.30
CA TRP A 283 -16.79 14.28 2.45
C TRP A 283 -16.75 12.98 3.24
N GLN A 284 -15.87 12.85 4.25
CA GLN A 284 -15.84 11.66 5.11
C GLN A 284 -17.17 11.45 5.84
N LYS A 285 -17.86 12.54 6.24
CA LYS A 285 -19.21 12.48 6.79
C LYS A 285 -20.25 12.01 5.77
N HIS A 286 -20.21 12.56 4.56
CA HIS A 286 -21.06 12.10 3.46
C HIS A 286 -20.85 10.62 3.18
N TRP A 287 -19.58 10.21 3.11
CA TRP A 287 -19.17 8.87 2.77
C TRP A 287 -19.64 7.84 3.81
N ARG A 288 -19.47 8.14 5.10
CA ARG A 288 -19.89 7.23 6.19
C ARG A 288 -21.40 7.17 6.41
N THR A 289 -22.15 8.19 5.97
CA THR A 289 -23.60 8.26 6.18
C THR A 289 -24.37 8.10 4.87
N GLN A 290 -24.60 9.18 4.12
CA GLN A 290 -25.45 9.16 2.92
C GLN A 290 -24.97 8.19 1.86
N HIS A 291 -23.67 8.17 1.56
CA HIS A 291 -23.11 7.23 0.59
C HIS A 291 -23.24 5.78 1.06
N ALA A 292 -22.97 5.50 2.34
CA ALA A 292 -23.14 4.16 2.90
C ALA A 292 -24.60 3.68 2.80
N ASP A 293 -25.57 4.55 3.08
CA ASP A 293 -27.00 4.23 2.91
C ASP A 293 -27.36 4.00 1.44
N LEU A 294 -26.79 4.79 0.52
CA LEU A 294 -26.94 4.58 -0.92
C LEU A 294 -26.42 3.20 -1.34
N VAL A 295 -25.22 2.82 -0.89
CA VAL A 295 -24.62 1.51 -1.20
C VAL A 295 -25.48 0.38 -0.64
N LEU A 296 -25.95 0.50 0.61
CA LEU A 296 -26.82 -0.47 1.25
C LEU A 296 -28.19 -0.57 0.59
N ALA A 297 -28.70 0.48 -0.04
CA ALA A 297 -29.97 0.42 -0.76
C ALA A 297 -29.92 -0.36 -2.08
N GLN A 298 -28.72 -0.69 -2.60
CA GLN A 298 -28.61 -1.38 -3.89
C GLN A 298 -28.80 -2.89 -3.75
N THR A 299 -29.69 -3.45 -4.57
CA THR A 299 -29.90 -4.91 -4.67
C THR A 299 -28.60 -5.67 -5.00
N ALA A 300 -27.74 -5.09 -5.85
CA ALA A 300 -26.46 -5.69 -6.22
C ALA A 300 -25.51 -5.82 -5.03
N THR A 301 -25.50 -4.85 -4.10
CA THR A 301 -24.70 -4.92 -2.87
C THR A 301 -25.10 -6.13 -2.06
N HIS A 302 -26.39 -6.32 -1.76
CA HIS A 302 -26.87 -7.46 -0.98
C HIS A 302 -26.63 -8.82 -1.67
N ARG A 303 -26.56 -8.84 -3.00
CA ARG A 303 -26.40 -10.06 -3.77
C ARG A 303 -24.94 -10.50 -3.88
N PHE A 304 -24.02 -9.57 -4.06
CA PHE A 304 -22.65 -9.87 -4.47
C PHE A 304 -21.59 -9.53 -3.42
N VAL A 305 -21.83 -8.52 -2.58
CA VAL A 305 -20.85 -8.02 -1.63
C VAL A 305 -20.99 -8.77 -0.31
N THR A 306 -19.95 -9.52 0.07
CA THR A 306 -19.94 -10.29 1.33
C THR A 306 -19.41 -9.46 2.50
N ARG A 307 -18.63 -8.41 2.21
CA ARG A 307 -18.14 -7.44 3.19
C ARG A 307 -17.92 -6.09 2.51
N TYR A 308 -18.21 -5.01 3.21
CA TYR A 308 -17.88 -3.65 2.78
C TYR A 308 -17.39 -2.86 3.99
N ALA A 309 -16.13 -2.41 3.92
CA ALA A 309 -15.52 -1.50 4.87
C ALA A 309 -15.09 -0.21 4.17
N GLN A 310 -15.21 0.90 4.90
CA GLN A 310 -14.66 2.19 4.54
C GLN A 310 -13.48 2.50 5.46
N LEU A 311 -12.32 2.78 4.88
CA LEU A 311 -11.15 3.23 5.64
C LEU A 311 -11.01 4.74 5.44
N HIS A 312 -11.28 5.51 6.49
CA HIS A 312 -11.23 6.97 6.49
C HIS A 312 -9.83 7.41 6.92
N ASN A 313 -9.10 8.11 6.05
CA ASN A 313 -7.74 8.57 6.38
C ASN A 313 -7.79 9.60 7.52
N VAL A 314 -7.20 9.24 8.66
CA VAL A 314 -7.01 10.08 9.86
C VAL A 314 -5.53 10.25 10.20
N GLY A 315 -4.65 9.86 9.27
CA GLY A 315 -3.22 9.98 9.40
C GLY A 315 -2.72 11.42 9.36
N PRO A 316 -1.44 11.61 9.67
CA PRO A 316 -0.82 12.92 9.66
C PRO A 316 -0.71 13.51 8.25
N ASP A 317 -0.82 14.83 8.15
CA ASP A 317 -0.65 15.56 6.89
C ASP A 317 0.75 16.22 6.77
N LYS A 318 1.50 16.33 7.87
CA LYS A 318 2.80 17.04 7.89
C LYS A 318 3.98 16.09 7.87
N GLU A 319 4.95 16.43 7.02
CA GLU A 319 6.23 15.72 6.96
C GLU A 319 6.93 15.71 8.32
N GLY A 320 7.43 14.54 8.72
CA GLY A 320 8.09 14.33 10.02
C GLY A 320 7.18 13.83 11.13
N GLU A 321 5.86 13.87 10.97
CA GLU A 321 4.92 13.23 11.89
C GLU A 321 4.99 11.69 11.75
N LEU A 322 4.75 10.97 12.85
CA LEU A 322 4.83 9.51 12.86
C LEU A 322 3.77 8.90 11.93
N PHE A 323 4.19 7.99 11.05
CA PHE A 323 3.39 7.41 9.96
C PHE A 323 2.97 8.37 8.84
N TRP A 324 3.61 9.54 8.72
CA TRP A 324 3.48 10.35 7.52
C TRP A 324 4.18 9.66 6.35
N HIS A 325 3.51 9.66 5.19
CA HIS A 325 4.04 9.17 3.93
C HIS A 325 3.64 10.11 2.79
N PRO A 326 4.56 10.53 1.91
CA PRO A 326 4.29 11.57 0.90
C PRO A 326 3.17 11.18 -0.07
N VAL A 327 3.07 9.89 -0.42
CA VAL A 327 2.00 9.36 -1.28
C VAL A 327 0.73 9.03 -0.50
N GLY A 328 0.87 8.64 0.77
CA GLY A 328 -0.22 8.12 1.61
C GLY A 328 -1.11 9.23 2.16
N LYS A 329 -0.51 10.38 2.54
CA LYS A 329 -1.24 11.56 3.01
C LYS A 329 -2.32 12.02 2.04
N ASP A 330 -2.06 11.85 0.75
CA ASP A 330 -2.95 12.34 -0.29
C ASP A 330 -4.09 11.34 -0.61
N MET A 331 -4.11 10.14 -0.01
CA MET A 331 -5.24 9.21 -0.14
C MET A 331 -6.31 9.55 0.90
N ASP A 332 -7.47 10.04 0.48
CA ASP A 332 -8.49 10.54 1.42
C ASP A 332 -9.30 9.44 2.09
N GLY A 333 -9.42 8.30 1.41
CA GLY A 333 -10.03 7.09 1.95
C GLY A 333 -9.85 5.88 1.05
N ILE A 334 -10.21 4.70 1.56
CA ILE A 334 -10.09 3.43 0.83
C ILE A 334 -11.39 2.64 0.99
N THR A 335 -12.04 2.30 -0.11
CA THR A 335 -13.12 1.29 -0.11
C THR A 335 -12.48 -0.09 -0.14
N VAL A 336 -12.92 -0.96 0.77
CA VAL A 336 -12.58 -2.39 0.78
C VAL A 336 -13.87 -3.20 0.67
N MET A 337 -14.09 -3.85 -0.47
CA MET A 337 -15.21 -4.77 -0.66
C MET A 337 -14.72 -6.19 -0.88
N GLU A 338 -15.35 -7.16 -0.22
CA GLU A 338 -15.09 -8.59 -0.41
C GLU A 338 -16.22 -9.26 -1.18
N PHE A 339 -15.85 -10.27 -1.96
CA PHE A 339 -16.74 -11.03 -2.84
C PHE A 339 -16.43 -12.51 -2.75
N ALA A 340 -17.44 -13.34 -3.03
CA ALA A 340 -17.27 -14.79 -3.06
C ALA A 340 -16.33 -15.27 -4.19
N ASN A 341 -16.31 -14.57 -5.32
CA ASN A 341 -15.49 -14.90 -6.49
C ASN A 341 -15.38 -13.69 -7.44
N MET A 342 -14.57 -13.82 -8.49
CA MET A 342 -14.33 -12.75 -9.46
C MET A 342 -15.57 -12.37 -10.28
N SER A 343 -16.39 -13.35 -10.68
CA SER A 343 -17.62 -13.08 -11.43
C SER A 343 -18.61 -12.22 -10.64
N ALA A 344 -18.69 -12.40 -9.32
CA ALA A 344 -19.49 -11.54 -8.45
C ALA A 344 -18.99 -10.08 -8.43
N VAL A 345 -17.67 -9.86 -8.56
CA VAL A 345 -17.11 -8.50 -8.71
C VAL A 345 -17.56 -7.90 -10.04
N GLU A 346 -17.42 -8.64 -11.13
CA GLU A 346 -17.79 -8.16 -12.46
C GLU A 346 -19.28 -7.86 -12.58
N ASP A 347 -20.14 -8.76 -12.08
CA ASP A 347 -21.59 -8.56 -12.03
C ASP A 347 -21.97 -7.34 -11.17
N PHE A 348 -21.28 -7.13 -10.05
CA PHE A 348 -21.48 -5.94 -9.23
C PHE A 348 -21.11 -4.67 -10.01
N LEU A 349 -19.92 -4.61 -10.61
CA LEU A 349 -19.43 -3.45 -11.38
C LEU A 349 -20.31 -3.14 -12.60
N MET A 350 -20.88 -4.15 -13.25
CA MET A 350 -21.81 -3.95 -14.38
C MET A 350 -23.23 -3.58 -13.96
N SER A 351 -23.56 -3.68 -12.67
CA SER A 351 -24.93 -3.48 -12.19
C SER A 351 -25.39 -2.02 -12.31
N PRO A 352 -26.69 -1.77 -12.53
CA PRO A 352 -27.25 -0.42 -12.44
C PRO A 352 -27.06 0.23 -11.06
N GLY A 353 -26.99 -0.58 -10.00
CA GLY A 353 -26.74 -0.11 -8.63
C GLY A 353 -25.33 0.47 -8.48
N TYR A 354 -24.32 -0.21 -9.04
CA TYR A 354 -22.95 0.30 -9.02
C TYR A 354 -22.80 1.62 -9.79
N LYS A 355 -23.49 1.79 -10.91
CA LYS A 355 -23.49 3.09 -11.64
C LYS A 355 -23.99 4.25 -10.78
N LYS A 356 -24.95 4.01 -9.87
CA LYS A 356 -25.42 5.03 -8.91
C LYS A 356 -24.35 5.32 -7.84
N ILE A 357 -23.68 4.27 -7.34
CA ILE A 357 -22.59 4.39 -6.38
C ILE A 357 -21.44 5.21 -6.99
N GLU A 358 -21.01 4.87 -8.20
CA GLU A 358 -19.94 5.56 -8.94
C GLU A 358 -20.34 7.02 -9.26
N ALA A 359 -21.60 7.27 -9.60
CA ALA A 359 -22.08 8.64 -9.83
C ALA A 359 -22.04 9.50 -8.54
N ASP A 360 -22.34 8.93 -7.38
CA ASP A 360 -22.23 9.62 -6.09
C ASP A 360 -20.76 9.85 -5.71
N GLU A 361 -19.90 8.84 -5.89
CA GLU A 361 -18.44 8.97 -5.77
C GLU A 361 -17.92 10.14 -6.63
N GLY A 362 -18.35 10.22 -7.89
CA GLY A 362 -17.96 11.25 -8.85
C GLY A 362 -18.40 12.67 -8.54
N GLN A 363 -19.26 12.91 -7.54
CA GLN A 363 -19.60 14.26 -7.09
C GLN A 363 -18.40 14.92 -6.40
N HIS A 364 -17.67 14.15 -5.58
CA HIS A 364 -16.62 14.65 -4.70
C HIS A 364 -15.20 14.21 -5.11
N LEU A 365 -15.10 13.07 -5.81
CA LEU A 365 -13.81 12.44 -6.11
C LEU A 365 -13.27 12.78 -7.50
N ASP A 366 -11.96 12.93 -7.58
CA ASP A 366 -11.20 12.91 -8.83
C ASP A 366 -11.14 11.45 -9.31
N LEU A 367 -12.00 11.09 -10.26
CA LEU A 367 -12.11 9.71 -10.75
C LEU A 367 -10.89 9.25 -11.57
N GLU A 368 -10.07 10.17 -12.08
CA GLU A 368 -8.82 9.80 -12.76
C GLU A 368 -7.74 9.39 -11.76
N LYS A 369 -7.70 10.07 -10.61
CA LYS A 369 -6.78 9.73 -9.51
C LYS A 369 -7.33 8.66 -8.56
N SER A 370 -8.65 8.47 -8.54
CA SER A 370 -9.32 7.45 -7.71
C SER A 370 -9.35 6.11 -8.46
N VAL A 371 -8.36 5.27 -8.18
CA VAL A 371 -8.17 4.00 -8.89
C VAL A 371 -8.72 2.82 -8.09
N TYR A 372 -9.14 1.78 -8.81
CA TYR A 372 -9.46 0.51 -8.19
C TYR A 372 -8.83 -0.67 -8.93
N TRP A 373 -8.66 -1.76 -8.20
CA TRP A 373 -8.23 -3.04 -8.73
C TRP A 373 -8.82 -4.17 -7.89
N THR A 374 -8.75 -5.39 -8.44
CA THR A 374 -9.11 -6.62 -7.72
C THR A 374 -7.91 -7.47 -7.31
N ALA A 375 -8.08 -8.23 -6.24
CA ALA A 375 -7.02 -9.06 -5.66
C ALA A 375 -7.55 -10.32 -5.00
N ILE A 376 -6.62 -11.23 -4.67
CA ILE A 376 -6.85 -12.32 -3.73
C ILE A 376 -6.44 -11.89 -2.33
N ASN A 377 -7.28 -12.21 -1.36
CA ASN A 377 -6.98 -12.06 0.06
C ASN A 377 -6.28 -13.31 0.62
N HIS A 378 -5.16 -13.10 1.30
CA HIS A 378 -4.59 -14.08 2.21
C HIS A 378 -4.61 -13.54 3.64
N ASN A 379 -5.53 -14.08 4.45
CA ASN A 379 -5.53 -13.80 5.87
C ASN A 379 -4.35 -14.49 6.57
N ILE A 380 -3.63 -13.73 7.39
CA ILE A 380 -2.45 -14.16 8.15
C ILE A 380 -2.76 -14.18 9.65
N ILE A 381 -3.38 -13.11 10.15
CA ILE A 381 -3.86 -13.00 11.52
C ILE A 381 -5.35 -12.67 11.47
N ASP A 382 -6.12 -13.41 12.26
CA ASP A 382 -7.51 -13.07 12.53
C ASP A 382 -7.87 -13.39 13.97
N LYS A 383 -8.00 -12.35 14.78
CA LYS A 383 -8.46 -12.44 16.17
C LYS A 383 -9.86 -11.87 16.34
N ILE A 384 -10.54 -11.45 15.26
CA ILE A 384 -11.86 -10.82 15.32
C ILE A 384 -12.92 -11.93 15.16
N ALA A 385 -13.72 -12.17 16.20
CA ALA A 385 -14.70 -13.27 16.22
C ALA A 385 -15.77 -13.14 15.13
N VAL A 386 -16.53 -12.04 15.26
CA VAL A 386 -17.72 -11.75 14.48
C VAL A 386 -17.68 -10.27 14.18
N GLU A 387 -17.70 -9.93 12.90
CA GLU A 387 -17.86 -8.55 12.49
C GLU A 387 -19.32 -8.14 12.70
N ILE A 388 -19.51 -6.97 13.30
CA ILE A 388 -20.79 -6.27 13.33
C ILE A 388 -20.64 -4.92 12.64
N PRO A 389 -21.71 -4.34 12.09
CA PRO A 389 -21.65 -3.01 11.51
C PRO A 389 -21.15 -2.01 12.55
N THR A 390 -20.22 -1.14 12.14
CA THR A 390 -19.74 -0.05 12.98
C THR A 390 -20.85 0.99 13.13
N LYS A 391 -20.97 1.60 14.31
CA LYS A 391 -21.88 2.75 14.50
C LYS A 391 -21.43 3.91 13.61
N ARG A 392 -22.41 4.59 13.02
CA ARG A 392 -22.20 5.71 12.09
C ARG A 392 -22.81 6.94 12.75
N ASP A 393 -21.97 7.95 13.02
CA ASP A 393 -22.35 9.22 13.67
C ASP A 393 -22.95 10.24 12.70
#